data_AF-A0A6J4YJN9-F1
#
_entry.id   AF-A0A6J4YJN9-F1
#
_cell.length_a   1.000
_cell.length_b   1.000
_cell.length_c   1.000
_cell.angle_alpha   90.00
_cell.angle_beta   90.00
_cell.angle_gamma   90.00
#
_symmetry.space_group_name_H-M   'P 1'
#
loop_
_entity.id
_entity.type
_entity.pdbx_description
1 polymer ?
#
loop_
_entity_poly.entity_id
_entity_poly.type
_entity_poly.pdbx_seq_one_letter_code
_entity_poly.pdbx_strand_id
1 'polypeptide(L)'
;DSYLATLTIEPGVEVRFETGTGLYIGKPHSSYSWVGYWGALSVQGTVDNPVVFTSNATAPGLADWKGIYFRKWTGGSQSLLQHCVIEYGGHTHNANLYMDQASVPIRDSVIRHSGGHGAYLSSSGAAVT
;
A
#
# COMPACT_ATOMS: atom_id res chain seq x y z
N ASP A 1 -13.53 -17.92 4.58
CA ASP A 1 -12.32 -17.07 4.67
C ASP A 1 -11.72 -17.03 6.09
N SER A 2 -11.33 -18.16 6.68
CA SER A 2 -10.89 -18.22 8.10
C SER A 2 -9.41 -17.94 8.34
N TYR A 3 -8.68 -17.37 7.37
CA TYR A 3 -7.23 -17.11 7.47
C TYR A 3 -6.83 -15.71 6.95
N LEU A 4 -7.74 -14.73 7.01
CA LEU A 4 -7.41 -13.34 6.70
C LEU A 4 -6.66 -12.70 7.88
N ALA A 5 -5.47 -12.16 7.62
CA ALA A 5 -4.77 -11.31 8.57
C ALA A 5 -4.95 -9.84 8.19
N THR A 6 -5.43 -9.02 9.12
CA THR A 6 -5.61 -7.58 8.91
C THR A 6 -4.57 -6.82 9.72
N LEU A 7 -3.81 -5.95 9.05
CA LEU A 7 -2.99 -4.93 9.70
C LEU A 7 -3.83 -3.65 9.80
N THR A 8 -4.05 -3.17 11.02
CA THR A 8 -4.68 -1.88 11.29
C THR A 8 -3.62 -0.86 11.66
N ILE A 9 -3.67 0.33 11.05
CA ILE A 9 -2.78 1.45 11.36
C ILE A 9 -3.64 2.63 11.80
N GLU A 10 -3.44 3.01 13.05
CA GLU A 10 -4.18 4.05 13.76
C GLU A 10 -3.77 5.47 13.30
N PRO A 11 -4.62 6.50 13.52
CA PRO A 11 -4.31 7.87 13.16
C PRO A 11 -2.97 8.37 13.72
N GLY A 12 -2.26 9.20 12.95
CA GLY A 12 -1.00 9.83 13.35
C GLY A 12 0.23 8.93 13.34
N VAL A 13 0.10 7.65 12.95
CA VAL A 13 1.25 6.75 12.79
C VAL A 13 2.07 7.12 11.56
N GLU A 14 3.39 7.14 11.72
CA GLU A 14 4.35 7.21 10.62
C GLU A 14 5.05 5.86 10.45
N VAL A 15 4.96 5.30 9.23
CA VAL A 15 5.60 4.05 8.85
C VAL A 15 6.74 4.36 7.89
N ARG A 16 7.97 4.02 8.32
CA ARG A 16 9.19 4.27 7.54
C ARG A 16 9.74 2.99 6.95
N PHE A 17 10.15 3.08 5.68
CA PHE A 17 10.71 1.96 4.93
C PHE A 17 12.19 2.20 4.60
N GLU A 18 13.01 1.21 4.92
CA GLU A 18 14.40 1.15 4.45
C GLU A 18 14.48 0.94 2.94
N THR A 19 15.61 1.31 2.35
CA THR A 19 15.85 1.12 0.93
C THR A 19 15.65 -0.34 0.50
N GLY A 20 14.94 -0.53 -0.61
CA GLY A 20 14.66 -1.87 -1.14
C GLY A 20 13.61 -2.68 -0.36
N THR A 21 12.96 -2.10 0.67
CA THR A 21 11.84 -2.72 1.39
C THR A 21 10.48 -2.25 0.86
N GLY A 22 9.42 -2.98 1.17
CA GLY A 22 8.05 -2.63 0.79
C GLY A 22 7.03 -3.44 1.56
N LEU A 23 5.78 -2.98 1.55
CA LEU A 23 4.66 -3.62 2.24
C LEU A 23 3.83 -4.43 1.25
N TYR A 24 3.63 -5.72 1.51
CA TYR A 24 2.86 -6.62 0.64
C TYR A 24 1.61 -7.11 1.33
N ILE A 25 0.45 -6.79 0.75
CA ILE A 25 -0.87 -7.20 1.21
C ILE A 25 -1.37 -8.29 0.27
N GLY A 26 -1.55 -9.48 0.86
CA GLY A 26 -1.82 -10.70 0.12
C GLY A 26 -0.58 -11.19 -0.65
N LYS A 27 -0.36 -12.50 -0.65
CA LYS A 27 0.71 -13.10 -1.47
C LYS A 27 0.38 -14.53 -1.90
N PRO A 28 0.90 -14.98 -3.05
CA PRO A 28 0.81 -16.39 -3.40
C PRO A 28 1.54 -17.24 -2.35
N HIS A 29 1.06 -18.47 -2.13
CA HIS A 29 1.79 -19.42 -1.29
C HIS A 29 3.10 -19.87 -1.95
N SER A 30 3.12 -19.98 -3.28
CA SER A 30 4.31 -20.22 -4.12
C SER A 30 4.09 -19.64 -5.52
N SER A 31 5.14 -19.52 -6.34
CA SER A 31 5.12 -18.84 -7.65
C SER A 31 4.07 -19.32 -8.64
N TYR A 32 3.53 -20.54 -8.46
CA TYR A 32 2.51 -21.14 -9.34
C TYR A 32 1.23 -21.52 -8.59
N SER A 33 1.03 -20.99 -7.38
CA SER A 33 -0.06 -21.39 -6.51
C SER A 33 -1.36 -20.67 -6.83
N TRP A 34 -2.44 -21.44 -6.95
CA TRP A 34 -3.82 -20.93 -7.02
C TRP A 34 -4.37 -20.53 -5.64
N VAL A 35 -3.71 -20.97 -4.57
CA VAL A 35 -3.97 -20.57 -3.18
C VAL A 35 -2.91 -19.57 -2.68
N GLY A 36 -3.30 -18.70 -1.77
CA GLY A 36 -2.42 -17.67 -1.24
C GLY A 36 -2.80 -17.28 0.17
N TYR A 37 -1.91 -16.52 0.80
CA TYR A 37 -2.11 -15.97 2.12
C TYR A 37 -2.88 -14.65 1.99
N TRP A 38 -4.03 -14.61 2.64
CA TRP A 38 -4.90 -13.46 2.59
C TRP A 38 -4.43 -12.39 3.57
N GLY A 39 -4.33 -11.16 3.07
CA GLY A 39 -3.99 -9.98 3.87
C GLY A 39 -4.98 -8.85 3.63
N ALA A 40 -5.16 -7.99 4.63
CA ALA A 40 -5.85 -6.72 4.50
C ALA A 40 -5.06 -5.62 5.21
N LEU A 41 -5.20 -4.39 4.71
CA LEU A 41 -4.60 -3.20 5.30
C LEU A 41 -5.68 -2.16 5.55
N SER A 42 -5.95 -1.88 6.82
CA SER A 42 -6.92 -0.88 7.27
C SER A 42 -6.17 0.32 7.85
N VAL A 43 -6.11 1.42 7.11
CA VAL A 43 -5.46 2.67 7.53
C VAL A 43 -6.54 3.68 7.85
N GLN A 44 -6.58 4.11 9.10
CA GLN A 44 -7.64 4.94 9.66
C GLN A 44 -7.10 6.32 10.03
N GLY A 45 -6.48 7.03 9.09
CA GLY A 45 -6.06 8.41 9.34
C GLY A 45 -7.24 9.35 9.57
N THR A 46 -6.95 10.56 10.04
CA THR A 46 -7.91 11.67 10.05
C THR A 46 -7.29 12.91 9.41
N VAL A 47 -8.09 13.94 9.12
CA VAL A 47 -7.60 15.22 8.62
C VAL A 47 -6.53 15.82 9.54
N ASP A 48 -6.75 15.76 10.85
CA ASP A 48 -5.84 16.33 11.85
C ASP A 48 -4.63 15.43 12.14
N ASN A 49 -4.79 14.11 11.98
CA ASN A 49 -3.75 13.11 12.26
C ASN A 49 -3.64 12.11 11.10
N PRO A 50 -3.10 12.53 9.95
CA PRO A 50 -2.95 11.64 8.82
C PRO A 50 -1.92 10.55 9.11
N VAL A 51 -2.08 9.38 8.50
CA VAL A 51 -1.07 8.31 8.53
C VAL A 51 -0.05 8.57 7.42
N VAL A 52 1.24 8.43 7.70
CA VAL A 52 2.31 8.68 6.72
C VAL A 52 3.08 7.41 6.41
N PHE A 53 3.22 7.06 5.14
CA PHE A 53 4.11 6.00 4.65
C PHE A 53 5.23 6.64 3.82
N THR A 54 6.47 6.52 4.27
CA THR A 54 7.61 7.27 3.70
C THR A 54 8.95 6.53 3.80
N SER A 55 9.99 7.11 3.20
CA SER A 55 11.37 6.63 3.28
C SER A 55 11.94 6.79 4.69
N ASN A 56 12.81 5.87 5.14
CA ASN A 56 13.60 6.06 6.37
C ASN A 56 14.88 6.89 6.17
N ALA A 57 15.17 7.32 4.93
CA ALA A 57 16.34 8.14 4.66
C ALA A 57 16.26 9.53 5.32
N THR A 58 17.41 10.08 5.74
CA THR A 58 17.48 11.44 6.29
C THR A 58 17.13 12.51 5.27
N ALA A 59 17.35 12.24 3.98
CA ALA A 59 16.93 13.04 2.84
C ALA A 59 16.24 12.14 1.82
N PRO A 60 14.90 12.00 1.86
CA PRO A 60 14.16 11.10 0.98
C PRO A 60 14.34 11.43 -0.51
N GLY A 61 14.75 10.42 -1.29
CA GLY A 61 14.79 10.43 -2.74
C GLY A 61 13.53 9.80 -3.34
N LEU A 62 13.28 10.08 -4.63
CA LEU A 62 12.25 9.37 -5.38
C LEU A 62 12.65 7.89 -5.51
N ALA A 63 11.67 6.99 -5.39
CA ALA A 63 11.91 5.55 -5.49
C ALA A 63 12.86 4.97 -4.42
N ASP A 64 12.91 5.57 -3.23
CA ASP A 64 13.75 5.13 -2.12
C ASP A 64 13.33 3.75 -1.59
N TRP A 65 12.04 3.46 -1.58
CA TRP A 65 11.48 2.18 -1.18
C TRP A 65 10.55 1.62 -2.25
N LYS A 66 10.19 0.34 -2.15
CA LYS A 66 9.44 -0.36 -3.20
C LYS A 66 8.03 0.20 -3.39
N GLY A 67 7.34 0.53 -2.30
CA GLY A 67 5.93 0.92 -2.30
C GLY A 67 5.06 -0.07 -1.52
N ILE A 68 3.75 0.15 -1.55
CA ILE A 68 2.73 -0.75 -1.01
C ILE A 68 2.12 -1.55 -2.16
N TYR A 69 2.07 -2.86 -2.00
CA TYR A 69 1.59 -3.80 -2.98
C TYR A 69 0.32 -4.46 -2.50
N PHE A 70 -0.78 -4.22 -3.20
CA PHE A 70 -2.00 -5.02 -3.06
C PHE A 70 -2.04 -6.05 -4.18
N ARG A 71 -2.05 -7.33 -3.82
CA ARG A 71 -2.07 -8.44 -4.78
C ARG A 71 -3.40 -9.20 -4.73
N LYS A 72 -3.58 -10.15 -5.64
CA LYS A 72 -4.77 -11.02 -5.77
C LYS A 72 -5.42 -11.49 -4.45
N TRP A 73 -4.61 -11.83 -3.44
CA TRP A 73 -5.11 -12.30 -2.13
C TRP A 73 -5.31 -11.16 -1.11
N THR A 74 -5.68 -9.96 -1.60
CA THR A 74 -6.06 -8.83 -0.75
C THR A 74 -7.54 -8.96 -0.38
N GLY A 75 -7.84 -8.91 0.92
CA GLY A 75 -9.21 -8.74 1.42
C GLY A 75 -9.69 -7.31 1.17
N GLY A 76 -10.22 -7.05 -0.03
CA GLY A 76 -10.57 -5.70 -0.47
C GLY A 76 -11.67 -5.03 0.36
N SER A 77 -12.65 -5.79 0.87
CA SER A 77 -13.72 -5.25 1.72
C SER A 77 -13.26 -4.92 3.14
N GLN A 78 -12.11 -5.45 3.58
CA GLN A 78 -11.49 -5.17 4.86
C GLN A 78 -10.30 -4.20 4.75
N SER A 79 -9.93 -3.82 3.53
CA SER A 79 -8.85 -2.87 3.28
C SER A 79 -9.39 -1.48 3.03
N LEU A 80 -8.67 -0.47 3.52
CA LEU A 80 -9.02 0.94 3.36
C LEU A 80 -7.74 1.76 3.51
N LEU A 81 -7.54 2.73 2.62
CA LEU A 81 -6.56 3.79 2.79
C LEU A 81 -7.32 5.11 2.93
N GLN A 82 -7.44 5.62 4.16
CA GLN A 82 -8.14 6.87 4.44
C GLN A 82 -7.23 7.88 5.14
N HIS A 83 -7.27 9.14 4.69
CA HIS A 83 -6.48 10.25 5.23
C HIS A 83 -5.01 9.88 5.44
N CYS A 84 -4.38 9.29 4.43
CA CYS A 84 -2.96 8.96 4.48
C CYS A 84 -2.15 9.72 3.44
N VAL A 85 -0.86 9.90 3.73
CA VAL A 85 0.15 10.37 2.78
C VAL A 85 1.07 9.21 2.44
N ILE A 86 1.24 8.92 1.15
CA ILE A 86 2.15 7.88 0.68
C ILE A 86 3.13 8.50 -0.29
N GLU A 87 4.42 8.44 0.05
CA GLU A 87 5.47 9.18 -0.65
C GLU A 87 6.83 8.47 -0.72
N TYR A 88 7.65 8.89 -1.69
CA TYR A 88 9.04 8.44 -1.91
C TYR A 88 9.19 6.94 -2.24
N GLY A 89 8.11 6.26 -2.57
CA GLY A 89 8.11 4.87 -3.03
C GLY A 89 8.27 4.75 -4.55
N GLY A 90 8.24 3.51 -5.03
CA GLY A 90 8.31 3.20 -6.45
C GLY A 90 9.66 2.69 -6.94
N HIS A 91 10.55 2.20 -6.07
CA HIS A 91 11.75 1.45 -6.51
C HIS A 91 11.40 0.27 -7.43
N THR A 92 10.22 -0.31 -7.25
CA THR A 92 9.77 -1.48 -8.02
C THR A 92 8.37 -1.23 -8.55
N HIS A 93 8.15 -1.50 -9.83
CA HIS A 93 6.95 -1.11 -10.60
C HIS A 93 6.72 0.42 -10.70
N ASN A 94 7.73 1.24 -10.34
CA ASN A 94 7.70 2.69 -10.49
C ASN A 94 6.48 3.36 -9.83
N ALA A 95 5.93 2.80 -8.75
CA ALA A 95 4.75 3.36 -8.10
C ALA A 95 4.76 3.31 -6.57
N ASN A 96 4.19 4.34 -5.92
CA ASN A 96 3.97 4.31 -4.46
C ASN A 96 2.97 3.23 -4.08
N LEU A 97 1.89 3.13 -4.86
CA LEU A 97 0.88 2.07 -4.76
C LEU A 97 0.89 1.21 -6.02
N TYR A 98 1.03 -0.09 -5.84
CA TYR A 98 0.86 -1.07 -6.91
C TYR A 98 -0.30 -2.00 -6.56
N MET A 99 -1.30 -2.05 -7.44
CA MET A 99 -2.43 -2.96 -7.30
C MET A 99 -2.44 -3.95 -8.47
N ASP A 100 -2.44 -5.24 -8.16
CA ASP A 100 -2.53 -6.31 -9.15
C ASP A 100 -3.59 -7.32 -8.75
N GLN A 101 -4.66 -7.38 -9.54
CA GLN A 101 -5.87 -8.14 -9.25
C GLN A 101 -6.45 -7.86 -7.85
N ALA A 102 -6.34 -6.61 -7.38
CA ALA A 102 -6.83 -6.17 -6.09
C ALA A 102 -7.69 -4.91 -6.25
N SER A 103 -8.62 -4.70 -5.32
CA SER A 103 -9.41 -3.47 -5.26
C SER A 103 -9.48 -2.99 -3.83
N VAL A 104 -8.90 -1.81 -3.58
CA VAL A 104 -8.85 -1.18 -2.26
C VAL A 104 -9.31 0.27 -2.38
N PRO A 105 -10.30 0.70 -1.59
CA PRO A 105 -10.72 2.11 -1.56
C PRO A 105 -9.58 3.00 -1.06
N ILE A 106 -9.35 4.11 -1.76
CA ILE A 106 -8.44 5.17 -1.35
C ILE A 106 -9.27 6.44 -1.22
N ARG A 107 -9.32 6.99 -0.01
CA ARG A 107 -10.17 8.12 0.34
C ARG A 107 -9.38 9.24 0.98
N ASP A 108 -9.64 10.47 0.55
CA ASP A 108 -9.11 11.68 1.20
C ASP A 108 -7.59 11.63 1.45
N SER A 109 -6.85 10.99 0.55
CA SER A 109 -5.44 10.63 0.72
C SER A 109 -4.57 11.30 -0.33
N VAL A 110 -3.31 11.56 0.02
CA VAL A 110 -2.34 12.20 -0.85
C VAL A 110 -1.27 11.19 -1.26
N ILE A 111 -1.07 11.01 -2.55
CA ILE A 111 -0.01 10.17 -3.10
C ILE A 111 0.91 11.06 -3.93
N ARG A 112 2.17 11.21 -3.50
CA ARG A 112 3.11 12.18 -4.10
C ARG A 112 4.55 11.68 -4.08
N HIS A 113 5.45 12.39 -4.77
CA HIS A 113 6.88 12.08 -4.79
C HIS A 113 7.20 10.61 -5.11
N SER A 114 6.48 10.03 -6.06
CA SER A 114 6.70 8.65 -6.51
C SER A 114 7.86 8.55 -7.51
N GLY A 115 8.48 7.37 -7.59
CA GLY A 115 9.47 7.04 -8.62
C GLY A 115 8.98 7.14 -10.06
N GLY A 116 7.66 7.07 -10.30
CA GLY A 116 7.05 7.31 -11.62
C GLY A 116 5.55 7.63 -11.54
N HIS A 117 4.77 6.73 -10.95
CA HIS A 117 3.32 6.85 -10.80
C HIS A 117 2.93 6.94 -9.32
N GLY A 118 1.93 7.75 -8.98
CA GLY A 118 1.34 7.68 -7.64
C GLY A 118 0.75 6.29 -7.37
N ALA A 119 -0.14 5.84 -8.25
CA ALA A 119 -0.71 4.50 -8.21
C ALA A 119 -0.63 3.84 -9.60
N TYR A 120 -0.31 2.55 -9.65
CA TYR A 120 -0.35 1.71 -10.84
C TYR A 120 -1.30 0.53 -10.60
N LEU A 121 -2.25 0.34 -11.53
CA LEU A 121 -3.31 -0.65 -11.44
C LEU A 121 -3.20 -1.63 -12.61
N SER A 122 -2.93 -2.90 -12.31
CA SER A 122 -2.94 -4.02 -13.25
C SER A 122 -4.15 -4.90 -12.99
N SER A 123 -5.06 -5.02 -13.97
CA SER A 123 -6.27 -5.86 -13.85
C SER A 123 -7.04 -5.62 -12.54
N SER A 124 -7.05 -4.38 -12.07
CA SER A 124 -7.45 -3.94 -10.73
C SER A 124 -8.47 -2.81 -10.84
N GLY A 125 -9.30 -2.65 -9.81
CA GLY A 125 -10.19 -1.50 -9.65
C GLY A 125 -9.73 -0.64 -8.47
N ALA A 126 -9.95 0.67 -8.54
CA ALA A 126 -9.90 1.53 -7.38
C ALA A 126 -11.05 2.52 -7.44
N ALA A 127 -11.74 2.70 -6.32
CA ALA A 127 -12.57 3.87 -6.10
C ALA A 127 -11.70 4.90 -5.40
N VAL A 128 -11.34 5.95 -6.14
CA VAL A 128 -10.65 7.14 -5.60
C VAL A 128 -11.73 8.19 -5.37
N THR A 129 -11.92 8.59 -4.11
CA THR A 129 -12.92 9.59 -3.71
C THR A 129 -12.32 10.59 -2.75
#